data_AF-S5V4N8-F1
#
_entry.id   AF-S5V4N8-F1
#
_cell.length_a   1.000
_cell.length_b   1.000
_cell.length_c   1.000
_cell.angle_alpha   90.00
_cell.angle_beta   90.00
_cell.angle_gamma   90.00
#
_symmetry.space_group_name_H-M   'P 1'
#
loop_
_entity.id
_entity.type
_entity.pdbx_description
1 polymer ?
#
loop_
_entity_poly.entity_id
_entity_poly.type
_entity_poly.pdbx_seq_one_letter_code
_entity_poly.pdbx_strand_id
1 'polypeptide(L)'
;MIDEARSANDTSTPSATLGGEQKRSIEQITLLLFITVPFLALVAAVPLAWGWGVSWLDLGLLVFFYFLGCHGITIGFHRYFTHGSFKAKRPLRIALAIMGSLAVEGPLVRWVADHRRHHKFSDAEGDPHSPWRFGETVPALLKGLWWAHIAWMFDEEQTPQEKYAPDLIRDGAIRAISRQFVLWTVVSLTLPPLIGGLVTMSWWGAFTAFFWGSLVRVALLHHVTWSINSICHAVGKRPFKSRDRSGNVWWLAVLSCGESWHNLHHADPTSARHGVMRGQIDSSARFIRWFELLGWAYDVRWPSRSRIDSRRNTGEDGSRRRKQAVEPA
;
A
#
# COMPACT_ATOMS: atom_id res chain seq x y z
N MET A 1 11.51 50.27 27.93
CA MET A 1 12.57 49.24 27.79
C MET A 1 12.08 48.00 28.51
N ILE A 2 12.30 46.84 27.90
CA ILE A 2 11.78 45.50 28.27
C ILE A 2 10.41 45.19 27.64
N ASP A 3 10.43 44.79 26.36
CA ASP A 3 9.84 43.51 25.90
C ASP A 3 10.19 43.21 24.43
N GLU A 4 11.47 43.35 24.07
CA GLU A 4 12.03 42.78 22.84
C GLU A 4 12.74 41.47 23.15
N ALA A 5 11.97 40.41 23.42
CA ALA A 5 12.50 39.04 23.43
C ALA A 5 11.38 38.00 23.38
N ARG A 6 10.89 37.70 22.16
CA ARG A 6 10.52 36.34 21.69
C ARG A 6 9.75 36.40 20.36
N SER A 7 10.50 36.35 19.26
CA SER A 7 10.08 35.62 18.07
C SER A 7 11.34 35.03 17.43
N ALA A 8 11.90 34.04 18.12
CA ALA A 8 13.02 33.26 17.64
C ALA A 8 12.48 32.14 16.74
N ASN A 9 12.99 32.08 15.51
CA ASN A 9 12.93 30.97 14.56
C ASN A 9 11.55 30.46 14.14
N ASP A 10 11.01 31.08 13.08
CA ASP A 10 10.15 30.39 12.12
C ASP A 10 11.01 29.41 11.29
N THR A 11 11.48 28.33 11.91
CA THR A 11 12.00 27.18 11.18
C THR A 11 10.80 26.35 10.73
N SER A 12 10.13 26.80 9.66
CA SER A 12 9.12 26.00 8.98
C SER A 12 9.68 24.60 8.74
N THR A 13 8.92 23.58 9.15
CA THR A 13 9.39 22.19 9.02
C THR A 13 9.58 21.89 7.52
N PRO A 14 10.73 21.37 7.07
CA PRO A 14 10.96 21.19 5.64
C PRO A 14 10.00 20.15 5.06
N SER A 15 9.27 20.50 3.99
CA SER A 15 8.38 19.57 3.30
C SER A 15 9.11 18.29 2.88
N ALA A 16 8.46 17.14 3.06
CA ALA A 16 8.97 15.85 2.63
C ALA A 16 8.57 15.45 1.20
N THR A 17 7.93 16.37 0.48
CA THR A 17 7.59 16.26 -0.94
C THR A 17 8.02 17.52 -1.70
N LEU A 18 8.17 17.40 -3.01
CA LEU A 18 8.41 18.58 -3.86
C LEU A 18 7.12 19.39 -4.12
N GLY A 19 5.95 18.77 -3.96
CA GLY A 19 4.64 19.44 -3.98
C GLY A 19 4.20 19.95 -2.60
N GLY A 20 3.25 20.88 -2.60
CA GLY A 20 2.63 21.49 -1.40
C GLY A 20 1.45 20.66 -0.86
N GLU A 21 0.56 21.28 -0.08
CA GLU A 21 -0.66 20.63 0.46
C GLU A 21 -1.90 20.79 -0.43
N GLN A 22 -1.82 21.64 -1.46
CA GLN A 22 -2.83 21.77 -2.50
C GLN A 22 -2.25 21.28 -3.83
N LYS A 23 -3.01 20.43 -4.54
CA LYS A 23 -2.61 19.98 -5.88
C LYS A 23 -2.79 21.09 -6.90
N ARG A 24 -1.76 21.31 -7.73
CA ARG A 24 -1.85 22.22 -8.88
C ARG A 24 -2.40 21.49 -10.11
N SER A 25 -2.91 22.24 -11.10
CA SER A 25 -3.47 21.67 -12.34
C SER A 25 -2.50 20.72 -13.07
N ILE A 26 -1.19 20.98 -13.03
CA ILE A 26 -0.16 20.10 -13.61
C ILE A 26 -0.10 18.75 -12.88
N GLU A 27 -0.21 18.74 -11.55
CA GLU A 27 -0.21 17.51 -10.76
C GLU A 27 -1.47 16.69 -11.02
N GLN A 28 -2.61 17.36 -11.21
CA GLN A 28 -3.89 16.71 -11.60
C GLN A 28 -3.80 16.06 -12.98
N ILE A 29 -3.26 16.76 -13.98
CA ILE A 29 -3.05 16.20 -15.33
C ILE A 29 -2.06 15.05 -15.29
N THR A 30 -0.96 15.21 -14.54
CA THR A 30 0.06 14.17 -14.39
C THR A 30 -0.55 12.92 -13.78
N LEU A 31 -1.31 13.06 -12.68
CA LEU A 31 -2.04 11.96 -12.06
C LEU A 31 -3.00 11.27 -13.03
N LEU A 32 -3.78 12.05 -13.79
CA LEU A 32 -4.70 11.52 -14.80
C LEU A 32 -3.95 10.64 -15.81
N LEU A 33 -2.80 11.10 -16.32
CA LEU A 33 -1.99 10.33 -17.27
C LEU A 33 -1.40 9.06 -16.63
N PHE A 34 -0.91 9.14 -15.40
CA PHE A 34 -0.37 7.99 -14.67
C PHE A 34 -1.42 6.93 -14.32
N ILE A 35 -2.69 7.30 -14.24
CA ILE A 35 -3.80 6.33 -14.06
C ILE A 35 -4.26 5.80 -15.42
N THR A 36 -4.54 6.69 -16.37
CA THR A 36 -5.19 6.32 -17.64
C THR A 36 -4.27 5.57 -18.61
N VAL A 37 -3.00 5.99 -18.77
CA VAL A 37 -2.09 5.35 -19.73
C VAL A 37 -1.78 3.89 -19.35
N PRO A 38 -1.37 3.57 -18.11
CA PRO A 38 -1.19 2.18 -17.69
C PRO A 38 -2.50 1.38 -17.75
N PHE A 39 -3.64 1.97 -17.40
CA PHE A 39 -4.93 1.28 -17.48
C PHE A 39 -5.30 0.90 -18.92
N LEU A 40 -5.13 1.82 -19.88
CA LEU A 40 -5.33 1.54 -21.30
C LEU A 40 -4.37 0.45 -21.80
N ALA A 41 -3.11 0.46 -21.34
CA ALA A 41 -2.16 -0.60 -21.64
C ALA A 41 -2.60 -1.96 -21.06
N LEU A 42 -3.16 -2.00 -19.85
CA LEU A 42 -3.73 -3.21 -19.26
C LEU A 42 -4.93 -3.74 -20.05
N VAL A 43 -5.82 -2.85 -20.52
CA VAL A 43 -6.94 -3.24 -21.40
C VAL A 43 -6.42 -3.79 -22.73
N ALA A 44 -5.41 -3.14 -23.32
CA ALA A 44 -4.77 -3.59 -24.56
C ALA A 44 -4.00 -4.91 -24.38
N ALA A 45 -3.47 -5.21 -23.18
CA ALA A 45 -2.78 -6.46 -22.90
C ALA A 45 -3.67 -7.70 -23.06
N VAL A 46 -4.99 -7.59 -22.86
CA VAL A 46 -5.93 -8.71 -22.98
C VAL A 46 -5.96 -9.32 -24.40
N PRO A 47 -6.21 -8.55 -25.48
CA PRO A 47 -6.12 -9.10 -26.83
C PRO A 47 -4.69 -9.42 -27.27
N LEU A 48 -3.69 -8.65 -26.81
CA LEU A 48 -2.29 -8.82 -27.22
C LEU A 48 -1.64 -10.06 -26.62
N ALA A 49 -2.06 -10.50 -25.43
CA ALA A 49 -1.62 -11.76 -24.82
C ALA A 49 -1.95 -12.99 -25.68
N TRP A 50 -2.84 -12.87 -26.67
CA TRP A 50 -3.18 -13.95 -27.60
C TRP A 50 -2.22 -14.03 -28.79
N GLY A 51 -0.96 -14.37 -28.51
CA GLY A 51 0.05 -14.70 -29.52
C GLY A 51 0.91 -13.55 -30.03
N TRP A 52 0.88 -12.36 -29.41
CA TRP A 52 1.70 -11.23 -29.83
C TRP A 52 2.46 -10.56 -28.67
N GLY A 53 3.77 -10.36 -28.85
CA GLY A 53 4.56 -9.46 -27.99
C GLY A 53 4.70 -9.87 -26.51
N VAL A 54 4.45 -11.14 -26.16
CA VAL A 54 4.69 -11.69 -24.81
C VAL A 54 5.74 -12.79 -24.87
N SER A 55 6.92 -12.51 -24.34
CA SER A 55 7.97 -13.52 -24.13
C SER A 55 8.03 -13.96 -22.66
N TRP A 56 8.72 -15.06 -22.39
CA TRP A 56 9.04 -15.48 -21.02
C TRP A 56 9.85 -14.44 -20.26
N LEU A 57 10.67 -13.65 -20.96
CA LEU A 57 11.39 -12.53 -20.37
C LEU A 57 10.41 -11.44 -19.91
N ASP A 58 9.44 -11.05 -20.74
CA ASP A 58 8.44 -10.04 -20.40
C ASP A 58 7.61 -10.45 -19.19
N LEU A 59 7.18 -11.72 -19.14
CA LEU A 59 6.46 -12.29 -18.00
C LEU A 59 7.32 -12.30 -16.73
N GLY A 60 8.60 -12.68 -16.85
CA GLY A 60 9.55 -12.65 -15.74
C GLY A 60 9.76 -11.24 -15.19
N LEU A 61 9.92 -10.25 -16.06
CA LEU A 61 10.06 -8.83 -15.69
C LEU A 61 8.79 -8.31 -15.03
N LEU A 62 7.61 -8.56 -15.61
CA LEU A 62 6.33 -8.18 -15.03
C LEU A 62 6.19 -8.73 -13.61
N VAL A 63 6.34 -10.05 -13.43
CA VAL A 63 6.18 -10.71 -12.14
C VAL A 63 7.19 -10.19 -11.13
N PHE A 64 8.47 -10.09 -11.51
CA PHE A 64 9.53 -9.62 -10.63
C PHE A 64 9.27 -8.17 -10.17
N PHE A 65 9.08 -7.24 -11.09
CA PHE A 65 8.86 -5.84 -10.74
C PHE A 65 7.53 -5.59 -10.04
N TYR A 66 6.49 -6.40 -10.32
CA TYR A 66 5.22 -6.38 -9.59
C TYR A 66 5.46 -6.71 -8.12
N PHE A 67 6.09 -7.86 -7.83
CA PHE A 67 6.32 -8.27 -6.45
C PHE A 67 7.37 -7.41 -5.75
N LEU A 68 8.33 -6.82 -6.47
CA LEU A 68 9.26 -5.85 -5.92
C LEU A 68 8.52 -4.61 -5.39
N GLY A 69 7.60 -4.06 -6.18
CA GLY A 69 6.75 -2.93 -5.79
C GLY A 69 5.76 -3.30 -4.68
N CYS A 70 5.02 -4.41 -4.85
CA CYS A 70 4.07 -4.91 -3.85
C CYS A 70 4.72 -5.11 -2.49
N HIS A 71 5.85 -5.82 -2.40
CA HIS A 71 6.54 -6.01 -1.13
C HIS A 71 7.15 -4.69 -0.59
N GLY A 72 7.55 -3.78 -1.47
CA GLY A 72 7.97 -2.42 -1.08
C GLY A 72 6.87 -1.63 -0.36
N ILE A 73 5.65 -1.65 -0.90
CA ILE A 73 4.47 -1.02 -0.27
C ILE A 73 4.11 -1.76 1.02
N THR A 74 3.88 -3.06 0.93
CA THR A 74 3.31 -3.85 2.03
C THR A 74 4.26 -4.03 3.22
N ILE A 75 5.54 -4.29 2.98
CA ILE A 75 6.53 -4.43 4.06
C ILE A 75 7.06 -3.06 4.48
N GLY A 76 7.40 -2.21 3.51
CA GLY A 76 8.03 -0.92 3.73
C GLY A 76 7.04 0.13 4.17
N PHE A 77 6.28 0.70 3.23
CA PHE A 77 5.42 1.85 3.49
C PHE A 77 4.36 1.52 4.55
N HIS A 78 3.78 0.34 4.43
CA HIS A 78 2.68 -0.08 5.28
C HIS A 78 3.16 -0.61 6.64
N ARG A 79 3.70 -1.83 6.72
CA ARG A 79 4.01 -2.47 8.00
C ARG A 79 5.15 -1.80 8.76
N TYR A 80 6.18 -1.29 8.07
CA TYR A 80 7.32 -0.65 8.71
C TYR A 80 7.08 0.84 9.00
N PHE A 81 6.90 1.68 7.98
CA PHE A 81 6.86 3.14 8.14
C PHE A 81 5.52 3.64 8.72
N THR A 82 4.40 3.00 8.41
CA THR A 82 3.10 3.42 8.95
C THR A 82 2.87 2.85 10.35
N HIS A 83 3.01 1.53 10.51
CA HIS A 83 2.54 0.83 11.72
C HIS A 83 3.64 0.41 12.70
N GLY A 84 4.92 0.53 12.32
CA GLY A 84 6.02 0.14 13.18
C GLY A 84 5.91 -1.30 13.66
N SER A 85 5.51 -2.22 12.76
CA SER A 85 5.35 -3.64 13.08
C SER A 85 6.67 -4.35 13.37
N PHE A 86 7.81 -3.73 13.04
CA PHE A 86 9.15 -4.17 13.37
C PHE A 86 10.14 -3.00 13.32
N LYS A 87 11.35 -3.20 13.86
CA LYS A 87 12.50 -2.32 13.65
C LYS A 87 13.43 -2.94 12.61
N ALA A 88 14.16 -2.09 11.88
CA ALA A 88 15.05 -2.51 10.80
C ALA A 88 16.39 -1.80 10.90
N LYS A 89 17.47 -2.53 10.61
CA LYS A 89 18.78 -1.91 10.41
C LYS A 89 18.74 -0.98 9.21
N ARG A 90 19.62 0.04 9.22
CA ARG A 90 19.65 1.10 8.20
C ARG A 90 19.62 0.59 6.75
N PRO A 91 20.37 -0.46 6.34
CA PRO A 91 20.32 -0.94 4.96
C PRO A 91 18.94 -1.43 4.54
N LEU A 92 18.30 -2.28 5.36
CA LEU A 92 16.95 -2.79 5.08
C LEU A 92 15.93 -1.65 5.08
N ARG A 93 16.03 -0.73 6.04
CA ARG A 93 15.17 0.45 6.12
C ARG A 93 15.20 1.29 4.83
N ILE A 94 16.38 1.56 4.31
CA ILE A 94 16.56 2.33 3.06
C ILE A 94 16.08 1.52 1.86
N ALA A 95 16.39 0.22 1.80
CA ALA A 95 15.92 -0.65 0.72
C ALA A 95 14.39 -0.68 0.65
N LEU A 96 13.69 -0.81 1.78
CA LEU A 96 12.22 -0.79 1.84
C LEU A 96 11.64 0.56 1.39
N ALA A 97 12.27 1.68 1.74
CA ALA A 97 11.85 3.01 1.29
C ALA A 97 11.97 3.17 -0.24
N ILE A 98 13.06 2.68 -0.83
CA ILE A 98 13.28 2.71 -2.27
C ILE A 98 12.32 1.75 -2.97
N MET A 99 12.22 0.50 -2.51
CA MET A 99 11.32 -0.52 -3.08
C MET A 99 9.87 -0.05 -3.12
N GLY A 100 9.35 0.55 -2.04
CA GLY A 100 8.00 1.11 -2.04
C GLY A 100 7.84 2.28 -3.02
N SER A 101 8.89 3.09 -3.20
CA SER A 101 8.87 4.19 -4.19
C SER A 101 8.83 3.68 -5.64
N LEU A 102 9.33 2.46 -5.91
CA LEU A 102 9.22 1.79 -7.22
C LEU A 102 7.80 1.28 -7.53
N ALA A 103 6.86 1.34 -6.57
CA ALA A 103 5.45 1.02 -6.85
C ALA A 103 4.71 2.17 -7.56
N VAL A 104 5.28 3.38 -7.59
CA VAL A 104 4.68 4.56 -8.24
C VAL A 104 3.33 4.95 -7.59
N GLU A 105 3.21 4.80 -6.26
CA GLU A 105 1.98 5.14 -5.51
C GLU A 105 2.07 6.51 -4.79
N GLY A 106 2.97 7.37 -5.25
CA GLY A 106 3.24 8.68 -4.66
C GLY A 106 4.41 8.68 -3.67
N PRO A 107 4.81 9.88 -3.20
CA PRO A 107 5.92 10.02 -2.27
C PRO A 107 5.68 9.30 -0.94
N LEU A 108 6.73 8.64 -0.42
CA LEU A 108 6.67 7.83 0.80
C LEU A 108 5.99 8.53 1.98
N VAL A 109 6.41 9.75 2.31
CA VAL A 109 5.89 10.44 3.50
C VAL A 109 4.42 10.83 3.33
N ARG A 110 4.01 11.18 2.11
CA ARG A 110 2.59 11.46 1.81
C ARG A 110 1.75 10.19 1.92
N TRP A 111 2.20 9.09 1.32
CA TRP A 111 1.51 7.79 1.42
C TRP A 111 1.30 7.38 2.87
N VAL A 112 2.33 7.50 3.72
CA VAL A 112 2.22 7.19 5.16
C VAL A 112 1.27 8.16 5.88
N ALA A 113 1.29 9.46 5.53
CA ALA A 113 0.38 10.44 6.11
C ALA A 113 -1.09 10.12 5.77
N ASP A 114 -1.38 9.83 4.49
CA ASP A 114 -2.71 9.42 4.03
C ASP A 114 -3.16 8.14 4.74
N HIS A 115 -2.30 7.12 4.84
CA HIS A 115 -2.66 5.85 5.48
C HIS A 115 -2.88 5.99 7.00
N ARG A 116 -2.07 6.79 7.69
CA ARG A 116 -2.28 7.09 9.12
C ARG A 116 -3.56 7.90 9.35
N ARG A 117 -3.90 8.83 8.45
CA ARG A 117 -5.19 9.55 8.49
C ARG A 117 -6.36 8.59 8.26
N HIS A 118 -6.26 7.71 7.28
CA HIS A 118 -7.22 6.65 7.04
C HIS A 118 -7.43 5.81 8.29
N HIS A 119 -6.39 5.25 8.90
CA HIS A 119 -6.57 4.47 10.14
C HIS A 119 -7.21 5.27 11.26
N LYS A 120 -6.90 6.56 11.39
CA LYS A 120 -7.48 7.43 12.44
C LYS A 120 -8.98 7.64 12.26
N PHE A 121 -9.44 7.80 11.03
CA PHE A 121 -10.82 8.15 10.69
C PHE A 121 -11.56 7.08 9.88
N SER A 122 -11.05 5.85 9.86
CA SER A 122 -11.46 4.80 8.93
C SER A 122 -12.97 4.63 8.87
N ASP A 123 -13.51 4.72 7.65
CA ASP A 123 -14.95 4.64 7.36
C ASP A 123 -15.83 5.68 8.06
N ALA A 124 -15.24 6.80 8.47
CA ALA A 124 -15.90 7.96 9.06
C ALA A 124 -15.47 9.26 8.36
N GLU A 125 -16.05 10.38 8.80
CA GLU A 125 -15.67 11.70 8.30
C GLU A 125 -14.18 11.98 8.57
N GLY A 126 -13.48 12.42 7.53
CA GLY A 126 -12.05 12.68 7.57
C GLY A 126 -11.17 11.55 7.03
N ASP A 127 -11.73 10.38 6.72
CA ASP A 127 -11.04 9.34 5.94
C ASP A 127 -10.85 9.80 4.48
N PRO A 128 -9.61 9.88 3.95
CA PRO A 128 -9.39 10.33 2.57
C PRO A 128 -10.10 9.46 1.53
N HIS A 129 -10.19 8.15 1.76
CA HIS A 129 -10.59 7.18 0.73
C HIS A 129 -11.60 6.15 1.25
N SER A 130 -12.54 6.55 2.11
CA SER A 130 -13.61 5.65 2.53
C SER A 130 -14.63 5.40 1.41
N PRO A 131 -15.03 4.13 1.15
CA PRO A 131 -16.14 3.83 0.25
C PRO A 131 -17.51 4.18 0.83
N TRP A 132 -17.59 4.62 2.10
CA TRP A 132 -18.84 4.97 2.78
C TRP A 132 -19.09 6.49 2.83
N ARG A 133 -18.22 7.29 2.19
CA ARG A 133 -18.27 8.76 2.18
C ARG A 133 -19.62 9.34 1.79
N PHE A 134 -20.36 8.71 0.88
CA PHE A 134 -21.62 9.24 0.35
C PHE A 134 -22.88 8.64 0.99
N GLY A 135 -22.72 7.83 2.05
CA GLY A 135 -23.80 7.16 2.76
C GLY A 135 -23.88 5.64 2.53
N GLU A 136 -24.91 5.02 3.09
CA GLU A 136 -25.00 3.55 3.20
C GLU A 136 -25.97 2.88 2.21
N THR A 137 -26.62 3.68 1.36
CA THR A 137 -27.48 3.12 0.30
C THR A 137 -26.61 2.48 -0.79
N VAL A 138 -27.17 1.52 -1.54
CA VAL A 138 -26.44 0.86 -2.63
C VAL A 138 -25.90 1.87 -3.66
N PRO A 139 -26.68 2.86 -4.16
CA PRO A 139 -26.13 3.86 -5.08
C PRO A 139 -25.00 4.70 -4.47
N ALA A 140 -25.11 5.07 -3.19
CA ALA A 140 -24.08 5.80 -2.47
C ALA A 140 -22.79 4.98 -2.34
N LEU A 141 -22.91 3.70 -2.01
CA LEU A 141 -21.78 2.78 -1.91
C LEU A 141 -21.10 2.58 -3.27
N LEU A 142 -21.83 2.48 -4.39
CA LEU A 142 -21.22 2.37 -5.72
C LEU A 142 -20.41 3.62 -6.07
N LYS A 143 -20.95 4.81 -5.78
CA LYS A 143 -20.23 6.08 -5.92
C LYS A 143 -19.01 6.14 -4.99
N GLY A 144 -19.14 5.63 -3.78
CA GLY A 144 -18.07 5.59 -2.79
C GLY A 144 -16.96 4.59 -3.14
N LEU A 145 -17.30 3.45 -3.74
CA LEU A 145 -16.33 2.49 -4.25
C LEU A 145 -15.46 3.13 -5.34
N TRP A 146 -16.05 3.87 -6.27
CA TRP A 146 -15.29 4.65 -7.26
C TRP A 146 -14.38 5.69 -6.60
N TRP A 147 -14.89 6.39 -5.57
CA TRP A 147 -14.09 7.33 -4.79
C TRP A 147 -12.90 6.69 -4.12
N ALA A 148 -13.13 5.62 -3.35
CA ALA A 148 -12.10 4.89 -2.62
C ALA A 148 -11.07 4.21 -3.54
N HIS A 149 -11.48 3.82 -4.74
CA HIS A 149 -10.60 3.15 -5.70
C HIS A 149 -9.70 4.14 -6.44
N ILE A 150 -10.26 5.24 -6.99
CA ILE A 150 -9.49 6.19 -7.82
C ILE A 150 -9.79 7.65 -7.47
N ALA A 151 -11.06 8.02 -7.32
CA ALA A 151 -11.44 9.44 -7.40
C ALA A 151 -10.87 10.30 -6.26
N TRP A 152 -10.63 9.73 -5.08
CA TRP A 152 -10.02 10.45 -3.95
C TRP A 152 -8.64 11.03 -4.28
N MET A 153 -7.90 10.41 -5.20
CA MET A 153 -6.59 10.89 -5.63
C MET A 153 -6.69 12.21 -6.39
N PHE A 154 -7.86 12.62 -6.87
CA PHE A 154 -8.08 13.91 -7.54
C PHE A 154 -8.51 15.01 -6.59
N ASP A 155 -8.70 14.72 -5.28
CA ASP A 155 -8.97 15.76 -4.29
C ASP A 155 -7.82 16.79 -4.25
N GLU A 156 -8.16 18.07 -4.30
CA GLU A 156 -7.18 19.15 -4.34
C GLU A 156 -6.46 19.27 -2.99
N GLU A 157 -7.18 19.04 -1.89
CA GLU A 157 -6.61 19.04 -0.56
C GLU A 157 -5.88 17.73 -0.29
N GLN A 158 -4.59 17.82 0.04
CA GLN A 158 -3.78 16.66 0.41
C GLN A 158 -3.59 16.59 1.93
N THR A 159 -3.48 15.36 2.46
CA THR A 159 -3.30 15.14 3.90
C THR A 159 -2.04 15.83 4.46
N PRO A 160 -2.16 16.70 5.47
CA PRO A 160 -1.01 17.43 6.02
C PRO A 160 0.08 16.52 6.59
N GLN A 161 1.25 16.52 5.98
CA GLN A 161 2.32 15.56 6.34
C GLN A 161 2.86 15.83 7.74
N GLU A 162 2.96 17.09 8.14
CA GLU A 162 3.45 17.49 9.47
C GLU A 162 2.57 16.98 10.60
N LYS A 163 1.27 16.82 10.32
CA LYS A 163 0.29 16.33 11.30
C LYS A 163 0.30 14.81 11.42
N TYR A 164 0.43 14.09 10.31
CA TYR A 164 0.24 12.63 10.28
C TYR A 164 1.55 11.83 10.17
N ALA A 165 2.64 12.41 9.66
CA ALA A 165 3.94 11.76 9.52
C ALA A 165 5.16 12.62 9.99
N PRO A 166 5.08 13.33 11.13
CA PRO A 166 6.17 14.23 11.60
C PRO A 166 7.48 13.49 11.87
N ASP A 167 7.42 12.24 12.32
CA ASP A 167 8.57 11.36 12.54
C ASP A 167 9.36 11.11 11.25
N LEU A 168 8.67 10.93 10.11
CA LEU A 168 9.34 10.68 8.83
C LEU A 168 9.89 11.96 8.19
N ILE A 169 9.23 13.10 8.42
CA ILE A 169 9.72 14.41 7.95
C ILE A 169 11.04 14.78 8.64
N ARG A 170 11.17 14.46 9.94
CA ARG A 170 12.38 14.72 10.71
C ARG A 170 13.55 13.81 10.34
N ASP A 171 13.28 12.65 9.72
CA ASP A 171 14.33 11.77 9.24
C ASP A 171 14.87 12.24 7.89
N GLY A 172 16.07 12.80 7.89
CA GLY A 172 16.69 13.36 6.69
C GLY A 172 16.86 12.37 5.53
N ALA A 173 17.12 11.08 5.81
CA ALA A 173 17.31 10.07 4.78
C ALA A 173 15.97 9.66 4.15
N ILE A 174 14.94 9.44 4.96
CA ILE A 174 13.59 9.12 4.47
C ILE A 174 12.98 10.31 3.73
N ARG A 175 13.16 11.52 4.26
CA ARG A 175 12.76 12.75 3.59
C ARG A 175 13.41 12.91 2.22
N ALA A 176 14.71 12.63 2.10
CA ALA A 176 15.41 12.69 0.81
C ALA A 176 14.83 11.69 -0.21
N ILE A 177 14.63 10.43 0.19
CA ILE A 177 14.04 9.39 -0.67
C ILE A 177 12.63 9.78 -1.12
N SER A 178 11.81 10.29 -0.20
CA SER A 178 10.45 10.76 -0.48
C SER A 178 10.44 11.92 -1.49
N ARG A 179 11.35 12.89 -1.35
CA ARG A 179 11.50 14.00 -2.32
C ARG A 179 12.00 13.53 -3.69
N GLN A 180 12.70 12.40 -3.75
CA GLN A 180 13.19 11.77 -4.98
C GLN A 180 12.14 10.87 -5.66
N PHE A 181 10.86 10.97 -5.30
CA PHE A 181 9.80 10.14 -5.90
C PHE A 181 9.81 10.11 -7.44
N VAL A 182 10.06 11.25 -8.10
CA VAL A 182 10.17 11.32 -9.57
C VAL A 182 11.34 10.47 -10.09
N LEU A 183 12.49 10.51 -9.42
CA LEU A 183 13.65 9.66 -9.76
C LEU A 183 13.27 8.18 -9.67
N TRP A 184 12.66 7.76 -8.57
CA TRP A 184 12.26 6.35 -8.38
C TRP A 184 11.19 5.91 -9.37
N THR A 185 10.29 6.82 -9.76
CA THR A 185 9.31 6.56 -10.83
C THR A 185 10.00 6.34 -12.16
N VAL A 186 10.94 7.21 -12.54
CA VAL A 186 11.73 7.05 -13.77
C VAL A 186 12.48 5.71 -13.75
N VAL A 187 13.18 5.41 -12.64
CA VAL A 187 13.88 4.13 -12.48
C VAL A 187 12.94 2.93 -12.62
N SER A 188 11.75 2.97 -12.00
CA SER A 188 10.77 1.90 -12.10
C SER A 188 10.26 1.68 -13.52
N LEU A 189 10.13 2.75 -14.32
CA LEU A 189 9.58 2.67 -15.68
C LEU A 189 10.65 2.35 -16.73
N THR A 190 11.92 2.68 -16.48
CA THR A 190 13.01 2.50 -17.46
C THR A 190 13.85 1.24 -17.23
N LEU A 191 13.88 0.69 -16.01
CA LEU A 191 14.62 -0.55 -15.75
C LEU A 191 14.10 -1.74 -16.59
N PRO A 192 12.78 -2.00 -16.69
CA PRO A 192 12.28 -3.09 -17.54
C PRO A 192 12.69 -2.98 -19.02
N PRO A 193 12.47 -1.86 -19.75
CA PRO A 193 12.94 -1.75 -21.13
C PRO A 193 14.45 -1.83 -21.28
N LEU A 194 15.22 -1.29 -20.32
CA LEU A 194 16.68 -1.40 -20.35
C LEU A 194 17.11 -2.87 -20.30
N ILE A 195 16.53 -3.65 -19.38
CA ILE A 195 16.84 -5.08 -19.26
C ILE A 195 16.36 -5.83 -20.51
N GLY A 196 15.12 -5.60 -20.95
CA GLY A 196 14.56 -6.24 -22.15
C GLY A 196 15.38 -5.96 -23.41
N GLY A 197 15.78 -4.71 -23.60
CA GLY A 197 16.59 -4.27 -24.73
C GLY A 197 17.99 -4.87 -24.73
N LEU A 198 18.65 -4.91 -23.57
CA LEU A 198 20.00 -5.47 -23.44
C LEU A 198 20.02 -6.99 -23.54
N VAL A 199 19.08 -7.69 -22.91
CA VAL A 199 19.02 -9.17 -22.96
C VAL A 199 18.69 -9.67 -24.36
N THR A 200 17.81 -8.98 -25.08
CA THR A 200 17.43 -9.35 -26.45
C THR A 200 18.30 -8.70 -27.53
N MET A 201 19.17 -7.76 -27.14
CA MET A 201 19.92 -6.88 -28.04
C MET A 201 19.03 -6.22 -29.11
N SER A 202 17.81 -5.80 -28.73
CA SER A 202 16.81 -5.30 -29.68
C SER A 202 15.92 -4.19 -29.11
N TRP A 203 15.53 -3.24 -29.96
CA TRP A 203 14.51 -2.24 -29.63
C TRP A 203 13.13 -2.85 -29.40
N TRP A 204 12.84 -3.97 -30.07
CA TRP A 204 11.59 -4.69 -29.88
C TRP A 204 11.47 -5.26 -28.46
N GLY A 205 12.52 -5.93 -27.96
CA GLY A 205 12.53 -6.44 -26.59
C GLY A 205 12.53 -5.33 -25.54
N ALA A 206 13.09 -4.17 -25.83
CA ALA A 206 12.92 -2.98 -24.98
C ALA A 206 11.46 -2.54 -24.93
N PHE A 207 10.80 -2.46 -26.09
CA PHE A 207 9.40 -2.05 -26.19
C PHE A 207 8.44 -3.01 -25.47
N THR A 208 8.56 -4.33 -25.69
CA THR A 208 7.70 -5.32 -25.01
C THR A 208 7.94 -5.31 -23.50
N ALA A 209 9.20 -5.18 -23.05
CA ALA A 209 9.52 -5.11 -21.63
C ALA A 209 9.02 -3.82 -20.97
N PHE A 210 9.01 -2.68 -21.69
CA PHE A 210 8.34 -1.46 -21.22
C PHE A 210 6.83 -1.68 -21.07
N PHE A 211 6.20 -2.26 -22.08
CA PHE A 211 4.76 -2.49 -22.06
C PHE A 211 4.35 -3.40 -20.89
N TRP A 212 4.96 -4.58 -20.75
CA TRP A 212 4.61 -5.56 -19.72
C TRP A 212 5.20 -5.24 -18.35
N GLY A 213 6.52 -4.99 -18.30
CA GLY A 213 7.27 -4.79 -17.07
C GLY A 213 7.10 -3.41 -16.44
N SER A 214 6.68 -2.40 -17.21
CA SER A 214 6.41 -1.05 -16.70
C SER A 214 4.91 -0.74 -16.68
N LEU A 215 4.23 -0.66 -17.84
CA LEU A 215 2.85 -0.15 -17.91
C LEU A 215 1.83 -1.12 -17.31
N VAL A 216 1.74 -2.34 -17.85
CA VAL A 216 0.80 -3.37 -17.37
C VAL A 216 1.07 -3.68 -15.90
N ARG A 217 2.34 -3.81 -15.52
CA ARG A 217 2.76 -4.02 -14.12
C ARG A 217 2.26 -2.92 -13.18
N VAL A 218 2.48 -1.65 -13.52
CA VAL A 218 2.02 -0.50 -12.70
C VAL A 218 0.50 -0.53 -12.57
N ALA A 219 -0.22 -0.70 -13.68
CA ALA A 219 -1.69 -0.74 -13.67
C ALA A 219 -2.23 -1.86 -12.76
N LEU A 220 -1.72 -3.08 -12.93
CA LEU A 220 -2.12 -4.21 -12.10
C LEU A 220 -1.86 -3.96 -10.62
N LEU A 221 -0.66 -3.49 -10.27
CA LEU A 221 -0.28 -3.22 -8.88
C LEU A 221 -1.19 -2.15 -8.26
N HIS A 222 -1.39 -1.05 -8.97
CA HIS A 222 -2.25 0.05 -8.54
C HIS A 222 -3.68 -0.41 -8.27
N HIS A 223 -4.31 -1.10 -9.23
CA HIS A 223 -5.68 -1.60 -9.03
C HIS A 223 -5.79 -2.62 -7.88
N VAL A 224 -4.75 -3.42 -7.63
CA VAL A 224 -4.71 -4.32 -6.47
C VAL A 224 -4.60 -3.53 -5.16
N THR A 225 -3.71 -2.54 -5.08
CA THR A 225 -3.58 -1.68 -3.89
C THR A 225 -4.87 -0.90 -3.64
N TRP A 226 -5.45 -0.28 -4.66
CA TRP A 226 -6.70 0.48 -4.55
C TRP A 226 -7.91 -0.39 -4.21
N SER A 227 -7.88 -1.69 -4.58
CA SER A 227 -8.88 -2.68 -4.15
C SER A 227 -8.86 -2.92 -2.65
N ILE A 228 -7.73 -2.70 -1.96
CA ILE A 228 -7.67 -2.77 -0.50
C ILE A 228 -8.53 -1.66 0.12
N ASN A 229 -8.38 -0.42 -0.35
CA ASN A 229 -9.15 0.72 0.14
C ASN A 229 -10.65 0.62 -0.19
N SER A 230 -10.98 0.08 -1.35
CA SER A 230 -12.36 0.01 -1.85
C SER A 230 -13.05 -1.30 -1.48
N ILE A 231 -12.63 -2.41 -2.08
CA ILE A 231 -13.27 -3.73 -1.92
C ILE A 231 -13.16 -4.20 -0.47
N CYS A 232 -11.98 -4.13 0.16
CA CYS A 232 -11.81 -4.64 1.52
C CYS A 232 -12.50 -3.77 2.59
N HIS A 233 -12.96 -2.56 2.29
CA HIS A 233 -13.80 -1.75 3.20
C HIS A 233 -15.30 -1.87 2.92
N ALA A 234 -15.69 -2.36 1.75
CA ALA A 234 -17.10 -2.58 1.42
C ALA A 234 -17.54 -4.01 1.73
N VAL A 235 -16.72 -5.01 1.41
CA VAL A 235 -17.06 -6.43 1.46
C VAL A 235 -16.00 -7.27 2.17
N GLY A 236 -16.34 -8.53 2.45
CA GLY A 236 -15.41 -9.51 3.04
C GLY A 236 -15.83 -9.99 4.43
N LYS A 237 -15.10 -10.99 4.94
CA LYS A 237 -15.37 -11.58 6.25
C LYS A 237 -14.77 -10.73 7.37
N ARG A 238 -15.48 -10.57 8.48
CA ARG A 238 -15.04 -9.77 9.63
C ARG A 238 -14.89 -10.61 10.91
N PRO A 239 -13.93 -11.54 10.98
CA PRO A 239 -13.78 -12.42 12.15
C PRO A 239 -13.19 -11.71 13.39
N PHE A 240 -12.69 -10.48 13.26
CA PHE A 240 -12.09 -9.69 14.32
C PHE A 240 -12.85 -8.38 14.55
N LYS A 241 -12.87 -7.94 15.82
CA LYS A 241 -13.42 -6.67 16.28
C LYS A 241 -12.54 -5.52 15.76
N SER A 242 -13.07 -4.72 14.84
CA SER A 242 -12.53 -3.43 14.42
C SER A 242 -13.60 -2.35 14.59
N ARG A 243 -13.20 -1.08 14.51
CA ARG A 243 -14.10 0.08 14.63
C ARG A 243 -14.67 0.56 13.29
N ASP A 244 -14.28 -0.11 12.22
CA ASP A 244 -14.53 0.25 10.82
C ASP A 244 -15.16 -0.93 10.07
N ARG A 245 -15.37 -0.77 8.77
CA ARG A 245 -16.00 -1.78 7.91
C ARG A 245 -14.98 -2.63 7.16
N SER A 246 -13.72 -2.64 7.57
CA SER A 246 -12.69 -3.49 6.97
C SER A 246 -13.05 -4.98 7.01
N GLY A 247 -12.71 -5.71 5.96
CA GLY A 247 -13.12 -7.07 5.66
C GLY A 247 -12.01 -7.89 5.01
N ASN A 248 -11.98 -9.18 5.31
CA ASN A 248 -11.04 -10.13 4.72
C ASN A 248 -11.54 -10.61 3.35
N VAL A 249 -10.72 -10.43 2.31
CA VAL A 249 -11.02 -10.81 0.91
C VAL A 249 -9.96 -11.80 0.42
N TRP A 250 -10.26 -13.09 0.49
CA TRP A 250 -9.25 -14.15 0.35
C TRP A 250 -8.62 -14.25 -1.05
N TRP A 251 -9.38 -14.00 -2.11
CA TRP A 251 -8.91 -14.17 -3.49
C TRP A 251 -7.92 -13.06 -3.92
N LEU A 252 -7.85 -11.95 -3.19
CA LEU A 252 -6.84 -10.91 -3.36
C LEU A 252 -5.52 -11.23 -2.66
N ALA A 253 -5.46 -12.20 -1.76
CA ALA A 253 -4.36 -12.34 -0.81
C ALA A 253 -2.98 -12.58 -1.47
N VAL A 254 -2.95 -13.28 -2.60
CA VAL A 254 -1.71 -13.51 -3.36
C VAL A 254 -1.26 -12.24 -4.07
N LEU A 255 -2.19 -11.58 -4.78
CA LEU A 255 -1.90 -10.37 -5.54
C LEU A 255 -1.50 -9.22 -4.61
N SER A 256 -2.17 -9.09 -3.47
CA SER A 256 -1.92 -8.04 -2.48
C SER A 256 -0.83 -8.41 -1.47
N CYS A 257 -0.08 -9.49 -1.68
CA CYS A 257 0.98 -9.94 -0.78
C CYS A 257 0.56 -10.12 0.71
N GLY A 258 -0.74 -10.35 0.98
CA GLY A 258 -1.33 -10.52 2.31
C GLY A 258 -2.13 -9.33 2.84
N GLU A 259 -2.20 -8.20 2.14
CA GLU A 259 -2.94 -7.02 2.62
C GLU A 259 -4.47 -7.16 2.63
N SER A 260 -5.03 -8.07 1.84
CA SER A 260 -6.47 -8.31 1.83
C SER A 260 -7.01 -9.04 3.06
N TRP A 261 -6.16 -9.41 4.02
CA TRP A 261 -6.57 -9.79 5.38
C TRP A 261 -6.86 -8.55 6.23
N HIS A 262 -7.67 -7.66 5.67
CA HIS A 262 -7.79 -6.27 6.06
C HIS A 262 -8.52 -6.09 7.40
N ASN A 263 -9.46 -6.98 7.72
CA ASN A 263 -10.16 -6.92 9.01
C ASN A 263 -9.23 -7.18 10.19
N LEU A 264 -8.30 -8.15 10.08
CA LEU A 264 -7.31 -8.30 11.16
C LEU A 264 -6.39 -7.09 11.19
N HIS A 265 -5.93 -6.65 10.03
CA HIS A 265 -5.04 -5.51 9.93
C HIS A 265 -5.61 -4.29 10.69
N HIS A 266 -6.87 -3.94 10.48
CA HIS A 266 -7.53 -2.86 11.21
C HIS A 266 -7.79 -3.15 12.69
N ALA A 267 -8.05 -4.41 13.05
CA ALA A 267 -8.17 -4.82 14.46
C ALA A 267 -6.83 -4.79 15.21
N ASP A 268 -5.71 -4.94 14.50
CA ASP A 268 -4.37 -4.97 15.08
C ASP A 268 -3.27 -4.38 14.16
N PRO A 269 -3.27 -3.05 13.94
CA PRO A 269 -2.47 -2.43 12.88
C PRO A 269 -0.96 -2.66 13.02
N THR A 270 -0.48 -2.79 14.27
CA THR A 270 0.95 -2.99 14.56
C THR A 270 1.42 -4.44 14.43
N SER A 271 0.55 -5.38 14.05
CA SER A 271 0.93 -6.77 13.80
C SER A 271 1.84 -6.87 12.57
N ALA A 272 2.90 -7.67 12.64
CA ALA A 272 3.76 -7.95 11.48
C ALA A 272 3.11 -8.92 10.48
N ARG A 273 2.01 -9.56 10.85
CA ARG A 273 1.27 -10.54 10.04
C ARG A 273 -0.21 -10.25 10.05
N HIS A 274 -0.80 -10.14 8.87
CA HIS A 274 -2.23 -9.90 8.68
C HIS A 274 -3.01 -11.22 8.50
N GLY A 275 -2.42 -12.21 7.81
CA GLY A 275 -3.05 -13.52 7.60
C GLY A 275 -2.84 -14.50 8.76
N VAL A 276 -3.61 -14.41 9.85
CA VAL A 276 -3.39 -15.24 11.08
C VAL A 276 -4.23 -16.50 11.19
N MET A 277 -5.26 -16.67 10.35
CA MET A 277 -6.08 -17.87 10.32
C MET A 277 -5.46 -18.94 9.41
N ARG A 278 -5.84 -20.20 9.63
CA ARG A 278 -5.36 -21.33 8.82
C ARG A 278 -5.67 -21.10 7.34
N GLY A 279 -4.67 -21.29 6.49
CA GLY A 279 -4.78 -21.10 5.04
C GLY A 279 -4.64 -19.66 4.55
N GLN A 280 -4.49 -18.66 5.44
CA GLN A 280 -4.27 -17.28 5.04
C GLN A 280 -2.82 -17.05 4.60
N ILE A 281 -2.65 -16.83 3.29
CA ILE A 281 -1.36 -16.57 2.65
C ILE A 281 -0.95 -15.11 2.89
N ASP A 282 0.26 -14.90 3.37
CA ASP A 282 0.82 -13.58 3.66
C ASP A 282 2.33 -13.64 3.37
N SER A 283 2.70 -13.30 2.14
CA SER A 283 4.10 -13.35 1.69
C SER A 283 4.94 -12.27 2.38
N SER A 284 4.37 -11.10 2.64
CA SER A 284 5.05 -10.01 3.33
C SER A 284 5.46 -10.38 4.75
N ALA A 285 4.61 -11.08 5.50
CA ALA A 285 4.98 -11.65 6.79
C ALA A 285 6.13 -12.66 6.67
N ARG A 286 6.15 -13.47 5.60
CA ARG A 286 7.23 -14.44 5.39
C ARG A 286 8.57 -13.75 5.11
N PHE A 287 8.59 -12.71 4.28
CA PHE A 287 9.79 -11.90 4.05
C PHE A 287 10.27 -11.20 5.32
N ILE A 288 9.37 -10.62 6.12
CA ILE A 288 9.73 -10.02 7.42
C ILE A 288 10.40 -11.06 8.33
N ARG A 289 9.89 -12.30 8.36
CA ARG A 289 10.50 -13.39 9.13
C ARG A 289 11.90 -13.75 8.62
N TRP A 290 12.13 -13.75 7.31
CA TRP A 290 13.49 -13.95 6.77
C TRP A 290 14.43 -12.81 7.12
N PHE A 291 13.97 -11.56 7.05
CA PHE A 291 14.76 -10.40 7.49
C PHE A 291 15.12 -10.47 8.96
N GLU A 292 14.21 -10.96 9.82
CA GLU A 292 14.47 -11.19 11.24
C GLU A 292 15.51 -12.28 11.46
N LEU A 293 15.39 -13.42 10.77
CA LEU A 293 16.36 -14.52 10.85
C LEU A 293 17.76 -14.12 10.38
N LEU A 294 17.84 -13.24 9.38
CA LEU A 294 19.10 -12.66 8.89
C LEU A 294 19.63 -11.53 9.78
N GLY A 295 18.90 -11.17 10.85
CA GLY A 295 19.25 -10.07 11.75
C GLY A 295 19.19 -8.69 11.11
N TRP A 296 18.46 -8.52 10.01
CA TRP A 296 18.20 -7.24 9.35
C TRP A 296 17.00 -6.53 9.96
N ALA A 297 16.01 -7.29 10.42
CA ALA A 297 14.88 -6.83 11.22
C ALA A 297 15.00 -7.33 12.67
N TYR A 298 14.40 -6.62 13.61
CA TYR A 298 14.37 -6.95 15.04
C TYR A 298 13.15 -6.30 15.70
N ASP A 299 12.86 -6.66 16.96
CA ASP A 299 11.65 -6.23 17.70
C ASP A 299 10.36 -6.44 16.88
N VAL A 300 10.26 -7.59 16.19
CA VAL A 300 9.12 -7.88 15.32
C VAL A 300 7.88 -8.20 16.14
N ARG A 301 6.78 -7.50 15.85
CA ARG A 301 5.50 -7.63 16.55
C ARG A 301 4.68 -8.77 15.95
N TRP A 302 5.11 -10.01 16.19
CA TRP A 302 4.36 -11.18 15.77
C TRP A 302 3.04 -11.33 16.56
N PRO A 303 1.96 -11.80 15.91
CA PRO A 303 0.72 -12.09 16.61
C PRO A 303 0.88 -13.31 17.53
N SER A 304 0.40 -13.21 18.77
CA SER A 304 0.27 -14.34 19.70
C SER A 304 -1.19 -14.81 19.76
N ARG A 305 -1.43 -16.05 20.21
CA ARG A 305 -2.80 -16.58 20.34
C ARG A 305 -3.66 -15.68 21.23
N SER A 306 -3.16 -15.28 22.40
CA SER A 306 -3.88 -14.38 23.32
C SER A 306 -4.21 -13.03 22.69
N ARG A 307 -3.28 -12.45 21.92
CA ARG A 307 -3.46 -11.18 21.20
C ARG A 307 -4.52 -11.28 20.11
N ILE A 308 -4.59 -12.40 19.40
CA ILE A 308 -5.60 -12.64 18.37
C ILE A 308 -6.97 -12.94 19.00
N ASP A 309 -7.00 -13.80 20.00
CA ASP A 309 -8.25 -14.23 20.64
C ASP A 309 -8.97 -13.07 21.35
N SER A 310 -8.23 -12.13 21.94
CA SER A 310 -8.82 -10.91 22.54
C SER A 310 -9.56 -10.04 21.51
N ARG A 311 -9.23 -10.17 20.23
CA ARG A 311 -9.83 -9.40 19.13
C ARG A 311 -10.88 -10.20 18.35
N ARG A 312 -11.08 -11.49 18.61
CA ARG A 312 -12.08 -12.26 17.86
C ARG A 312 -13.50 -11.75 18.12
N ASN A 313 -14.31 -11.77 17.07
CA ASN A 313 -15.75 -11.64 17.20
C ASN A 313 -16.29 -12.92 17.83
N THR A 314 -16.76 -12.82 19.08
CA THR A 314 -17.30 -13.95 19.85
C THR A 314 -18.63 -14.48 19.31
N GLY A 315 -19.23 -13.79 18.32
CA GLY A 315 -20.53 -14.15 17.73
C GLY A 315 -20.51 -15.35 16.77
N GLU A 316 -19.39 -15.65 16.12
CA GLU A 316 -19.33 -16.78 15.16
C GLU A 316 -18.81 -18.08 15.79
N ASP A 317 -17.88 -17.99 16.75
CA ASP A 317 -17.21 -19.16 17.34
C ASP A 317 -17.91 -19.70 18.60
N GLY A 318 -18.85 -18.95 19.19
CA GLY A 318 -19.71 -19.44 20.27
C GLY A 318 -20.54 -20.66 19.86
N SER A 319 -20.90 -20.76 18.57
CA SER A 319 -21.63 -21.91 18.02
C SER A 319 -20.77 -23.19 17.94
N ARG A 320 -19.46 -23.06 17.68
CA ARG A 320 -18.52 -24.19 17.60
C ARG A 320 -18.05 -24.64 18.98
N ARG A 321 -17.74 -23.72 19.89
CA ARG A 321 -17.39 -24.06 21.28
C ARG A 321 -18.57 -24.69 22.03
N ARG A 322 -19.81 -24.24 21.78
CA ARG A 322 -21.00 -24.84 22.40
C ARG A 322 -21.33 -26.22 21.84
N LYS A 323 -20.96 -26.54 20.59
CA LYS A 323 -21.11 -27.90 20.03
C LYS A 323 -20.08 -28.89 20.55
N GLN A 324 -18.86 -28.45 20.86
CA GLN A 324 -17.83 -29.32 21.46
C GLN A 324 -18.00 -29.55 22.98
N ALA A 325 -18.75 -28.69 23.67
CA ALA A 325 -19.01 -28.82 25.10
C ALA A 325 -20.27 -29.63 25.44
N VAL A 326 -21.01 -30.14 24.44
CA VAL A 326 -22.33 -30.78 24.61
C VAL A 326 -22.33 -32.27 24.22
N GLU A 327 -21.18 -32.87 23.88
CA GLU A 327 -21.05 -34.34 23.84
C GLU A 327 -20.37 -34.84 25.13
N PRO A 328 -21.13 -35.35 26.11
CA PRO A 328 -20.60 -36.32 27.06
C PRO A 328 -20.65 -37.73 26.45
N ALA A 329 -19.56 -38.48 26.72
CA ALA A 329 -19.35 -39.94 26.67
C ALA A 329 -20.31 -40.84 25.87
#